data_AF-A0A537BY41-F1
#
_entry.id   AF-A0A537BY41-F1
#
_cell.length_a   1.000
_cell.length_b   1.000
_cell.length_c   1.000
_cell.angle_alpha   90.00
_cell.angle_beta   90.00
_cell.angle_gamma   90.00
#
_symmetry.space_group_name_H-M   'P 1'
#
loop_
_entity.id
_entity.type
_entity.pdbx_description
1 polymer ?
#
loop_
_entity_poly.entity_id
_entity_poly.type
_entity_poly.pdbx_seq_one_letter_code
_entity_poly.pdbx_strand_id
1 'polypeptide(L)' 'MASILDKVDVHDAGDKIILSSDDEATLRYVVEEMRREGARDIQTPVKVGGRWLASFEHPALSQCTVEKLGFE' A
#
# COMPACT_ATOMS: atom_id res chain seq x y z
N MET A 1 -18.66 0.61 -8.46
CA MET A 1 -17.66 1.46 -7.78
C MET A 1 -16.39 0.63 -7.72
N ALA A 2 -15.41 0.92 -8.58
CA ALA A 2 -14.12 0.25 -8.51
C ALA A 2 -13.41 0.78 -7.26
N SER A 3 -13.15 -0.09 -6.29
CA SER A 3 -12.44 0.28 -5.06
C SER A 3 -11.11 0.91 -5.45
N ILE A 4 -10.76 2.05 -4.84
CA ILE A 4 -9.49 2.76 -5.04
C ILE A 4 -8.27 1.82 -4.86
N LEU A 5 -8.46 0.77 -4.08
CA LEU A 5 -7.53 -0.34 -3.85
C LEU A 5 -7.22 -1.19 -5.09
N ASP A 6 -8.09 -1.26 -6.10
CA ASP A 6 -7.87 -2.03 -7.35
C ASP A 6 -6.69 -1.48 -8.16
N LYS A 7 -6.35 -0.20 -7.95
CA LYS A 7 -5.24 0.49 -8.62
C LYS A 7 -3.95 0.50 -7.80
N VAL A 8 -3.94 -0.14 -6.63
CA VAL A 8 -2.79 -0.16 -5.72
C VAL A 8 -2.31 -1.60 -5.59
N ASP A 9 -1.12 -1.85 -6.08
CA ASP A 9 -0.44 -3.12 -5.90
C ASP A 9 0.27 -3.10 -4.53
N VAL A 10 0.06 -4.15 -3.73
CA VAL A 10 0.59 -4.26 -2.38
C VAL A 10 1.59 -5.41 -2.35
N HIS A 11 2.82 -5.09 -1.96
CA HIS A 11 3.89 -6.06 -1.81
C HIS A 11 4.37 -6.09 -0.36
N ASP A 12 4.29 -7.27 0.26
CA ASP A 12 4.79 -7.51 1.61
C ASP A 12 6.26 -7.97 1.54
N ALA A 13 7.17 -7.17 2.09
CA ALA A 13 8.59 -7.45 2.18
C ALA A 13 9.02 -7.85 3.62
N GLY A 14 8.12 -8.47 4.38
CA GLY A 14 8.32 -8.96 5.75
C GLY A 14 8.22 -7.84 6.79
N ASP A 15 9.25 -7.01 6.88
CA ASP A 15 9.29 -5.89 7.82
C ASP A 15 8.55 -4.65 7.28
N LYS A 16 8.39 -4.55 5.95
CA LYS A 16 7.82 -3.37 5.27
C LYS A 16 6.76 -3.77 4.26
N ILE A 17 5.68 -3.01 4.17
CA ILE A 17 4.82 -3.02 2.99
C ILE A 17 5.37 -2.03 1.99
N ILE A 18 5.38 -2.43 0.73
CA ILE A 18 5.59 -1.58 -0.42
C ILE A 18 4.26 -1.49 -1.18
N LEU A 19 3.75 -0.28 -1.34
CA LEU A 19 2.60 0.03 -2.18
C LEU A 19 3.11 0.58 -3.51
N SER A 20 2.48 0.19 -4.63
CA SER A 20 2.74 0.81 -5.92
C SER A 20 1.45 1.14 -6.68
N SER A 21 1.43 2.26 -7.39
CA SER A 21 0.30 2.69 -8.20
C SER A 21 0.79 3.53 -9.39
N ASP A 22 -0.04 3.65 -10.42
CA ASP A 22 0.17 4.60 -11.51
C ASP A 22 -0.17 6.04 -11.09
N ASP A 23 -1.00 6.20 -10.04
CA ASP A 23 -1.52 7.47 -9.59
C ASP A 23 -0.95 7.90 -8.23
N GLU A 24 -0.32 9.08 -8.18
CA GLU A 24 0.27 9.63 -6.95
C GLU A 24 -0.78 9.92 -5.89
N ALA A 25 -1.91 10.51 -6.29
CA ALA A 25 -2.95 10.97 -5.37
C ALA A 25 -3.57 9.78 -4.61
N THR A 26 -3.78 8.68 -5.31
CA THR A 26 -4.25 7.40 -4.75
C THR A 26 -3.26 6.87 -3.71
N LEU A 27 -1.99 6.78 -4.07
CA LEU A 27 -0.93 6.31 -3.16
C LEU A 27 -0.79 7.19 -1.92
N ARG A 28 -0.86 8.50 -2.11
CA ARG A 28 -0.79 9.49 -1.03
C ARG A 28 -1.98 9.37 -0.07
N TYR A 29 -3.19 9.15 -0.60
CA TYR A 29 -4.38 8.93 0.22
C TYR A 29 -4.22 7.68 1.09
N VAL A 30 -3.81 6.54 0.50
CA VAL A 30 -3.62 5.29 1.24
C VAL A 30 -2.53 5.45 2.30
N VAL A 31 -1.41 6.09 1.97
CA VAL A 31 -0.33 6.35 2.92
C VAL A 31 -0.80 7.19 4.12
N GLU A 32 -1.62 8.21 3.90
CA GLU A 32 -2.15 9.05 4.97
C GLU A 32 -3.18 8.31 5.83
N GLU A 33 -3.99 7.43 5.26
CA GLU A 33 -4.88 6.56 6.04
C GLU A 33 -4.07 5.57 6.90
N MET A 34 -3.06 4.92 6.32
CA MET A 34 -2.15 4.02 7.07
C MET A 34 -1.43 4.75 8.20
N ARG A 35 -1.07 6.03 7.99
CA ARG A 35 -0.50 6.89 9.02
C ARG A 35 -1.46 7.12 10.19
N ARG A 36 -2.76 7.30 9.90
CA ARG A 36 -3.80 7.45 10.92
C ARG A 36 -4.02 6.15 11.69
N GLU A 37 -3.88 5.01 11.04
CA GLU A 37 -3.97 3.68 11.66
C GLU A 37 -2.76 3.32 12.53
N GLY A 38 -1.67 4.08 12.44
CA GLY A 38 -0.49 3.92 13.28
C GLY A 38 0.70 3.27 12.58
N ALA A 39 0.72 3.26 11.25
CA ALA A 39 1.91 2.89 10.48
C ALA A 39 3.12 3.76 10.87
N ARG A 40 4.29 3.13 10.88
CA ARG A 40 5.58 3.70 11.21
C ARG A 40 6.49 3.66 9.97
N ASP A 41 7.62 4.37 10.05
CA ASP A 41 8.62 4.44 8.97
C ASP A 41 8.00 4.70 7.57
N ILE A 42 7.02 5.62 7.54
CA ILE A 42 6.29 5.92 6.33
C ILE A 42 7.19 6.69 5.37
N GLN A 43 7.49 6.07 4.23
CA GLN A 43 8.13 6.70 3.11
C GLN A 43 7.07 7.38 2.23
N THR A 44 7.27 8.67 1.96
CA THR A 44 6.42 9.42 1.04
C THR A 44 6.45 8.81 -0.37
N PRO A 45 5.36 8.89 -1.14
CA PRO A 45 5.32 8.39 -2.51
C PRO A 45 6.47 8.95 -3.36
N VAL A 46 7.25 8.05 -3.96
CA VAL A 46 8.34 8.35 -4.88
C VAL A 46 8.05 7.74 -6.23
N LYS A 47 8.39 8.45 -7.30
CA LYS A 47 8.25 7.93 -8.66
C LYS A 47 9.49 7.12 -9.03
N VAL A 48 9.32 5.83 -9.30
CA VAL A 48 10.40 4.94 -9.79
C VAL A 48 9.98 4.40 -11.15
N GLY A 49 10.68 4.85 -12.19
CA GLY A 49 10.31 4.55 -13.57
C GLY A 49 8.93 5.16 -13.92
N GLY A 50 8.02 4.30 -14.38
CA GLY A 50 6.66 4.69 -14.78
C GLY A 50 5.61 4.65 -13.66
N ARG A 51 5.96 4.24 -12.44
CA ARG A 51 5.00 4.05 -11.33
C ARG A 51 5.43 4.81 -10.08
N TRP A 52 4.46 5.10 -9.24
CA TRP A 52 4.65 5.62 -7.89
C TRP A 52 4.76 4.47 -6.90
N LEU A 53 5.62 4.64 -5.90
CA LEU A 53 5.84 3.69 -4.82
C LEU A 53 5.85 4.40 -3.48
N ALA A 54 5.26 3.79 -2.47
CA ALA A 54 5.44 4.18 -1.07
C ALA A 54 5.74 2.94 -0.24
N SER A 55 6.34 3.12 0.92
CA SER A 55 6.54 2.03 1.86
C SER A 55 6.23 2.45 3.27
N PHE A 56 5.83 1.51 4.11
CA PHE A 56 5.64 1.74 5.53
C PHE A 56 5.79 0.44 6.31
N GLU A 57 6.08 0.57 7.59
CA GLU A 57 6.10 -0.50 8.57
C GLU A 57 4.78 -0.46 9.33
N HIS A 58 3.98 -1.53 9.31
CA HIS A 58 2.78 -1.58 10.14
C HIS A 58 2.95 -2.64 11.22
N PRO A 59 2.84 -2.28 12.52
CA PRO A 59 3.11 -3.21 13.62
C PRO A 59 2.13 -4.40 13.69
N ALA A 60 1.03 -4.37 12.92
CA ALA A 60 0.03 -5.45 12.88
C ALA A 60 0.16 -6.41 11.67
N LEU A 61 1.17 -6.27 10.81
CA LEU A 61 1.25 -7.05 9.55
C LEU A 61 1.71 -8.48 9.67
N SER A 62 2.07 -8.96 10.86
CA SER A 62 2.19 -10.40 11.09
C SER A 62 0.88 -11.17 10.83
N GLN A 63 -0.21 -10.50 10.45
CA GLN A 63 -1.50 -11.11 10.20
C GLN A 63 -2.34 -10.42 9.10
N CYS A 64 -1.77 -10.11 7.93
CA CYS A 64 -2.59 -9.81 6.74
C CYS A 64 -2.59 -11.01 5.78
N THR A 65 -3.45 -11.99 6.07
CA THR A 65 -3.77 -13.07 5.13
C THR A 65 -4.39 -12.47 3.88
N VAL A 66 -3.72 -12.62 2.74
CA VAL A 66 -4.30 -12.33 1.43
C VAL A 66 -5.40 -13.35 1.18
N GLU A 67 -6.65 -13.02 1.54
CA GLU A 67 -7.81 -13.75 1.06
C GLU A 67 -7.89 -13.53 -0.46
N LYS A 68 -7.44 -14.54 -1.22
CA LYS A 68 -7.69 -14.64 -2.66
C LYS A 68 -9.20 -14.62 -2.87
N LEU A 69 -9.74 -13.47 -3.25
CA LEU A 69 -11.06 -13.36 -3.88
C LEU A 69 -10.97 -14.00 -5.28
N GLY A 70 -11.00 -15.33 -5.32
CA GLY A 70 -11.26 -16.08 -6.55
C GLY A 70 -12.72 -15.87 -6.92
N PHE A 71 -12.96 -15.30 -8.11
CA PHE A 71 -14.28 -15.32 -8.72
C PHE A 71 -14.46 -16.70 -9.38
N GLU A 72 -15.49 -17.43 -8.93
CA GLU A 72 -16.04 -18.61 -9.63
C GLU A 72 -16.74 -18.23 -10.94
#